data_AF-A0A7V9FCA8-F1
#
_entry.id   AF-A0A7V9FCA8-F1
#
_cell.length_a   1.000
_cell.length_b   1.000
_cell.length_c   1.000
_cell.angle_alpha   90.00
_cell.angle_beta   90.00
_cell.angle_gamma   90.00
#
_symmetry.space_group_name_H-M   'P 1'
#
loop_
_entity.id
_entity.type
_entity.pdbx_description
1 polymer ?
#
loop_
_entity_poly.entity_id
_entity_poly.type
_entity_poly.pdbx_seq_one_letter_code
_entity_poly.pdbx_strand_id
1 'polypeptide(L)'
;MNDDSPVMDDRSLRDIAAWLTTPASCGVFLSAFDLKRVSQSIGIGVTPLNRRFAVEQLFRSAAIDDNPGPLFAALIAEVAAHQEAYERCDSPHLQPWIDLTRVTMTTLSKMQETWRTARLA
;
A
#
# COMPACT_ATOMS: atom_id res chain seq x y z
N MET A 1 -17.03 -24.12 13.61
CA MET A 1 -15.81 -23.92 12.83
C MET A 1 -15.41 -22.49 13.07
N ASN A 2 -14.39 -22.26 13.90
CA ASN A 2 -13.84 -20.92 14.08
C ASN A 2 -12.87 -20.72 12.92
N ASP A 3 -13.18 -19.71 12.11
CA ASP A 3 -12.31 -19.22 11.05
C ASP A 3 -11.21 -18.38 11.73
N ASP A 4 -10.18 -19.05 12.23
CA ASP A 4 -8.97 -18.46 12.82
C ASP A 4 -7.99 -18.00 11.73
N SER A 5 -8.49 -17.57 10.57
CA SER A 5 -7.68 -16.85 9.61
C SER A 5 -7.18 -15.56 10.30
N PRO A 6 -5.90 -15.16 10.16
CA PRO A 6 -5.41 -13.89 10.66
C PRO A 6 -6.04 -12.76 9.84
N VAL A 7 -7.31 -12.46 10.12
CA VAL A 7 -8.04 -11.36 9.50
C VAL A 7 -7.44 -10.11 10.10
N MET A 8 -6.70 -9.37 9.28
CA MET A 8 -6.23 -8.04 9.62
C MET A 8 -7.46 -7.23 10.08
N ASP A 9 -7.52 -6.88 11.37
CA ASP A 9 -8.73 -6.31 11.92
C ASP A 9 -9.09 -4.96 11.24
N ASP A 10 -10.37 -4.60 11.27
CA ASP A 10 -10.89 -3.41 10.59
C ASP A 10 -10.19 -2.10 11.04
N ARG A 11 -9.62 -2.09 12.25
CA ARG A 11 -8.87 -0.96 12.79
C ARG A 11 -7.48 -0.86 12.15
N SER A 12 -6.78 -1.97 12.02
CA SER A 12 -5.47 -2.09 11.38
C SER A 12 -5.57 -1.70 9.90
N LEU A 13 -6.61 -2.16 9.20
CA LEU A 13 -6.92 -1.75 7.82
C LEU A 13 -7.05 -0.23 7.66
N ARG A 14 -7.83 0.40 8.56
CA ARG A 14 -8.04 1.84 8.57
C ARG A 14 -6.76 2.61 8.84
N ASP A 15 -5.90 2.11 9.71
CA ASP A 15 -4.63 2.77 10.07
C ASP A 15 -3.63 2.69 8.91
N ILE A 16 -3.53 1.53 8.24
CA ILE A 16 -2.72 1.36 7.02
C ILE A 16 -3.21 2.30 5.91
N ALA A 17 -4.53 2.35 5.69
CA ALA A 17 -5.11 3.22 4.67
C ALA A 17 -4.89 4.71 4.99
N ALA A 18 -5.00 5.11 6.26
CA ALA A 18 -4.69 6.46 6.69
C ALA A 18 -3.21 6.80 6.45
N TRP A 19 -2.30 5.90 6.83
CA TRP A 19 -0.87 6.06 6.64
C TRP A 19 -0.51 6.21 5.16
N LEU A 20 -0.97 5.30 4.30
CA LEU A 20 -0.69 5.33 2.85
C LEU A 20 -1.28 6.53 2.13
N THR A 21 -2.33 7.15 2.68
CA THR A 21 -2.96 8.34 2.08
C THR A 21 -2.50 9.66 2.69
N THR A 22 -1.50 9.62 3.58
CA THR A 22 -0.89 10.79 4.24
C THR A 22 0.56 10.96 3.77
N PRO A 23 0.83 11.87 2.82
CA PRO A 23 2.16 12.00 2.20
C PRO A 23 3.28 12.27 3.19
N ALA A 24 3.02 13.09 4.22
CA ALA A 24 3.99 13.39 5.26
C ALA A 24 4.42 12.15 6.07
N SER A 25 3.66 11.05 6.01
CA SER A 25 3.93 9.82 6.74
C SER A 25 4.51 8.71 5.87
N CYS A 26 4.24 8.70 4.55
CA CYS A 26 4.65 7.63 3.65
C CYS A 26 5.55 8.10 2.49
N GLY A 27 5.84 9.39 2.38
CA GLY A 27 6.70 9.95 1.34
C GLY A 27 6.06 9.99 -0.04
N VAL A 28 4.80 9.57 -0.19
CA VAL A 28 4.10 9.54 -1.48
C VAL A 28 2.71 10.14 -1.37
N PHE A 29 2.29 10.86 -2.41
CA PHE A 29 0.88 11.20 -2.57
C PHE A 29 0.25 10.20 -3.52
N LEU A 30 -0.36 9.15 -2.98
CA LEU A 30 -1.14 8.19 -3.77
C LEU A 30 -2.39 8.89 -4.29
N SER A 31 -2.33 9.44 -5.49
CA SER A 31 -3.46 10.12 -6.11
C SER A 31 -4.58 9.14 -6.45
N ALA A 32 -5.77 9.66 -6.76
CA ALA A 32 -6.86 8.84 -7.30
C ALA A 32 -6.44 8.07 -8.57
N PHE A 33 -5.53 8.65 -9.35
CA PHE A 33 -4.98 8.01 -10.55
C PHE A 33 -4.05 6.86 -10.21
N ASP A 34 -3.15 7.04 -9.23
CA ASP A 34 -2.23 5.98 -8.78
C ASP A 34 -2.99 4.80 -8.21
N LEU A 35 -4.00 5.06 -7.37
CA LEU A 35 -4.86 4.02 -6.83
C LEU A 35 -5.64 3.28 -7.92
N LYS A 36 -6.08 3.97 -8.97
CA LYS A 36 -6.71 3.35 -10.14
C LYS A 36 -5.71 2.47 -10.91
N ARG A 37 -4.46 2.90 -11.09
CA ARG A 37 -3.42 2.07 -11.72
C ARG A 37 -3.14 0.80 -10.93
N VAL A 38 -2.97 0.94 -9.60
CA VAL A 38 -2.78 -0.19 -8.69
C VAL A 38 -3.96 -1.16 -8.78
N SER A 39 -5.19 -0.64 -8.77
CA SER A 39 -6.38 -1.49 -8.87
C SER A 39 -6.44 -2.24 -10.20
N GLN A 40 -6.11 -1.57 -11.30
CA GLN A 40 -6.10 -2.17 -12.64
C GLN A 40 -5.01 -3.24 -12.78
N SER A 41 -3.82 -3.04 -12.19
CA SER A 41 -2.72 -4.00 -12.30
C SER A 41 -2.98 -5.31 -11.56
N ILE A 42 -3.85 -5.29 -10.55
CA ILE A 42 -4.24 -6.47 -9.76
C ILE A 42 -5.66 -6.97 -10.06
N GLY A 43 -6.36 -6.38 -11.03
CA GLY A 43 -7.70 -6.80 -11.43
C GLY A 43 -8.81 -6.47 -10.42
N ILE A 44 -8.58 -5.57 -9.47
CA ILE A 44 -9.56 -5.15 -8.46
C ILE A 44 -10.24 -3.84 -8.90
N GLY A 45 -11.57 -3.85 -8.96
CA GLY A 45 -12.35 -2.64 -9.24
C GLY A 45 -12.48 -1.78 -7.97
N VAL A 46 -11.92 -0.58 -7.98
CA VAL A 46 -12.13 0.41 -6.91
C VAL A 46 -12.75 1.69 -7.43
N THR A 47 -13.65 2.26 -6.64
CA THR A 47 -14.28 3.54 -6.94
C THR A 47 -13.48 4.67 -6.28
N PRO A 48 -12.85 5.59 -7.03
CA PRO A 48 -11.87 6.52 -6.48
C PRO A 48 -12.48 7.77 -5.81
N LEU A 49 -13.70 7.70 -5.27
CA LEU A 49 -14.36 8.87 -4.65
C LEU A 49 -13.64 9.32 -3.37
N ASN A 50 -12.99 8.41 -2.66
CA ASN A 50 -12.19 8.69 -1.48
C ASN A 50 -10.94 7.79 -1.48
N ARG A 51 -9.75 8.38 -1.42
CA ARG A 51 -8.47 7.65 -1.45
C ARG A 51 -8.36 6.62 -0.34
N ARG A 52 -8.73 6.99 0.88
CA ARG A 52 -8.66 6.11 2.05
C ARG A 52 -9.58 4.91 1.85
N PHE A 53 -10.82 5.18 1.42
CA PHE A 53 -11.77 4.12 1.10
C PHE A 53 -11.27 3.21 -0.02
N ALA A 54 -10.67 3.76 -1.07
CA ALA A 54 -10.10 2.97 -2.17
C ALA A 54 -8.96 2.06 -1.68
N VAL A 55 -8.06 2.56 -0.81
CA VAL A 55 -7.01 1.73 -0.20
C VAL A 55 -7.63 0.64 0.69
N GLU A 56 -8.61 0.97 1.52
CA GLU A 56 -9.33 -0.02 2.33
C GLU A 56 -9.98 -1.11 1.46
N GLN A 57 -10.60 -0.74 0.33
CA GLN A 57 -11.19 -1.71 -0.60
C GLN A 57 -10.15 -2.61 -1.25
N LEU A 58 -8.98 -2.09 -1.62
CA LEU A 58 -7.88 -2.90 -2.16
C LEU A 58 -7.46 -3.97 -1.15
N PHE A 59 -7.19 -3.57 0.10
CA PHE A 59 -6.77 -4.51 1.13
C PHE A 59 -7.87 -5.52 1.50
N ARG A 60 -9.14 -5.10 1.57
CA ARG A 60 -10.26 -6.02 1.81
C ARG A 60 -10.42 -7.03 0.68
N SER A 61 -10.29 -6.60 -0.57
CA SER A 61 -10.39 -7.49 -1.73
C SER A 61 -9.24 -8.50 -1.74
N ALA A 62 -8.01 -8.03 -1.49
CA ALA A 62 -6.83 -8.87 -1.34
C ALA A 62 -6.95 -9.90 -0.18
N ALA A 63 -7.65 -9.53 0.90
CA ALA A 63 -7.94 -10.44 2.01
C ALA A 63 -9.01 -11.49 1.64
N ILE A 64 -10.05 -11.10 0.88
CA ILE A 64 -11.09 -12.02 0.39
C ILE A 64 -10.51 -13.05 -0.57
N ASP A 65 -9.66 -12.60 -1.49
CA ASP A 65 -8.97 -13.47 -2.46
C ASP A 65 -7.81 -14.26 -1.83
N ASP A 66 -7.53 -14.00 -0.54
CA ASP A 66 -6.51 -14.68 0.26
C ASP A 66 -5.12 -14.67 -0.40
N ASN A 67 -4.88 -13.61 -1.18
CA ASN A 67 -3.67 -13.44 -1.98
C ASN A 67 -3.29 -11.95 -2.02
N PRO A 68 -2.67 -11.42 -0.95
CA PRO A 68 -2.29 -10.02 -0.88
C PRO A 68 -0.99 -9.69 -1.62
N GLY A 69 -0.25 -10.71 -2.09
CA GLY A 69 1.03 -10.55 -2.76
C GLY A 69 0.99 -9.56 -3.93
N PRO A 70 0.04 -9.70 -4.89
CA PRO A 70 -0.13 -8.76 -5.98
C PRO A 70 -0.38 -7.31 -5.52
N LEU A 71 -1.19 -7.11 -4.47
CA LEU A 71 -1.45 -5.77 -3.94
C LEU A 71 -0.18 -5.13 -3.38
N PHE A 72 0.57 -5.84 -2.53
CA PHE A 72 1.81 -5.32 -1.97
C PHE A 72 2.84 -5.03 -3.06
N ALA A 73 2.99 -5.92 -4.05
CA ALA A 73 3.89 -5.71 -5.18
C ALA A 73 3.50 -4.45 -5.98
N ALA A 74 2.20 -4.25 -6.25
CA ALA A 74 1.71 -3.08 -6.97
C ALA A 74 1.93 -1.77 -6.18
N LEU A 75 1.70 -1.77 -4.87
CA LEU A 75 1.95 -0.60 -4.01
C LEU A 75 3.45 -0.28 -3.93
N ILE A 76 4.31 -1.29 -3.80
CA ILE A 76 5.78 -1.10 -3.78
C ILE A 76 6.26 -0.52 -5.11
N ALA A 77 5.78 -1.05 -6.24
CA ALA A 77 6.14 -0.55 -7.57
C ALA A 77 5.71 0.92 -7.75
N GLU A 78 4.52 1.27 -7.26
CA GLU A 78 4.03 2.65 -7.27
C GLU A 78 4.92 3.57 -6.42
N VAL A 79 5.29 3.17 -5.20
CA VAL A 79 6.20 3.94 -4.33
C VAL A 79 7.59 4.09 -4.95
N ALA A 80 8.11 3.04 -5.59
CA ALA A 80 9.40 3.08 -6.29
C ALA A 80 9.38 4.10 -7.45
N ALA A 81 8.28 4.16 -8.21
CA ALA A 81 8.12 5.15 -9.28
C ALA A 81 8.12 6.59 -8.76
N HIS A 82 7.54 6.86 -7.58
CA HIS A 82 7.62 8.17 -6.92
C HIS A 82 9.05 8.47 -6.48
N GLN A 83 9.78 7.50 -5.91
CA GLN A 83 11.19 7.69 -5.55
C GLN A 83 12.05 8.05 -6.78
N GLU A 84 11.91 7.32 -7.88
CA GLU A 84 12.61 7.62 -9.13
C GLU A 84 12.24 9.00 -9.70
N ALA A 85 11.00 9.46 -9.49
CA ALA A 85 10.62 10.82 -9.85
C ALA A 85 11.33 11.87 -8.99
N TYR A 86 11.45 11.65 -7.68
CA TYR A 86 12.18 12.55 -6.78
C TYR A 86 13.68 12.60 -7.09
N GLU A 87 14.30 11.45 -7.32
CA GLU A 87 15.72 11.34 -7.64
C GLU A 87 16.07 12.04 -8.96
N ARG A 88 15.16 12.03 -9.95
CA ARG A 88 15.34 12.74 -11.24
C ARG A 88 15.27 14.26 -11.12
N CYS A 89 14.65 14.80 -10.08
CA CYS A 89 14.54 16.25 -9.89
C CYS A 89 15.82 16.90 -9.38
N ASP A 90 16.83 16.12 -8.98
CA ASP A 90 18.16 16.58 -8.51
C ASP A 90 18.08 17.76 -7.52
N SER A 91 17.21 17.64 -6.52
CA SER A 91 16.97 18.68 -5.52
C SER A 91 17.21 18.15 -4.11
N PRO A 92 18.11 18.77 -3.32
CA PRO A 92 18.39 18.31 -1.95
C PRO A 92 17.18 18.45 -1.02
N HIS A 93 16.21 19.32 -1.35
CA HIS A 93 14.95 19.46 -0.60
C HIS A 93 14.04 18.23 -0.71
N LEU A 94 14.29 17.35 -1.68
CA LEU A 94 13.54 16.11 -1.86
C LEU A 94 14.12 14.93 -1.07
N GLN A 95 15.30 15.07 -0.46
CA GLN A 95 15.92 13.99 0.31
C GLN A 95 15.01 13.40 1.40
N PRO A 96 14.27 14.20 2.19
CA PRO A 96 13.34 13.64 3.18
C PRO A 96 12.23 12.79 2.55
N TRP A 97 11.78 13.14 1.34
CA TRP A 97 10.75 12.39 0.62
C TRP A 97 11.32 11.07 0.10
N ILE A 98 12.54 11.08 -0.46
CA ILE A 98 13.26 9.87 -0.89
C ILE A 98 13.50 8.91 0.28
N ASP A 99 13.84 9.43 1.46
CA ASP A 99 14.04 8.58 2.64
C ASP A 99 12.71 7.99 3.13
N LEU A 100 11.63 8.76 3.09
CA LEU A 100 10.29 8.25 3.41
C LEU A 100 9.82 7.18 2.41
N THR A 101 10.07 7.31 1.11
CA THR A 101 9.69 6.26 0.14
C THR A 101 10.42 4.95 0.43
N ARG A 102 11.70 4.99 0.81
CA ARG A 102 12.47 3.80 1.23
C ARG A 102 11.89 3.14 2.48
N VAL A 103 11.52 3.94 3.48
CA VAL A 103 10.85 3.44 4.70
C VAL A 103 9.50 2.79 4.33
N THR A 104 8.72 3.43 3.47
CA THR A 104 7.43 2.91 3.01
C THR A 104 7.56 1.57 2.30
N MET A 105 8.48 1.44 1.35
CA MET A 105 8.72 0.16 0.67
C MET A 105 9.16 -0.94 1.64
N THR A 106 10.03 -0.60 2.60
CA THR A 106 10.47 -1.54 3.64
C THR A 106 9.30 -2.00 4.52
N THR A 107 8.44 -1.06 4.93
CA THR A 107 7.25 -1.35 5.74
C THR A 107 6.28 -2.23 4.98
N LEU A 108 5.97 -1.91 3.72
CA LEU A 108 5.09 -2.73 2.86
C LEU A 108 5.64 -4.15 2.67
N SER A 109 6.95 -4.29 2.46
CA SER A 109 7.61 -5.60 2.32
C SER A 109 7.51 -6.43 3.61
N LYS A 110 7.71 -5.79 4.77
CA LYS A 110 7.55 -6.44 6.08
C LYS A 110 6.10 -6.87 6.32
N MET A 111 5.13 -6.02 5.99
CA MET A 111 3.72 -6.36 6.11
C MET A 111 3.33 -7.55 5.24
N GLN A 112 3.84 -7.62 4.01
CA GLN A 112 3.66 -8.78 3.14
C GLN A 112 4.21 -10.06 3.76
N GLU A 113 5.40 -10.01 4.36
CA GLU A 113 6.01 -11.16 5.02
C GLU A 113 5.27 -11.57 6.30
N THR A 114 4.79 -10.61 7.10
CA THR A 114 3.94 -10.88 8.27
C THR A 114 2.64 -11.56 7.85
N TRP A 115 2.01 -11.11 6.76
CA TRP A 115 0.81 -11.76 6.23
C TRP A 115 1.10 -13.20 5.80
N ARG A 116 2.24 -13.43 5.13
CA ARG A 116 2.67 -14.76 4.70
C ARG A 116 2.92 -15.71 5.88
N THR A 117 3.57 -15.23 6.93
CA THR A 117 3.96 -16.02 8.10
C THR A 117 2.81 -16.28 9.07
N ALA A 118 1.92 -15.30 9.29
CA ALA A 118 0.72 -15.48 10.11
C ALA A 118 -0.21 -16.57 9.57
N ARG A 119 -0.09 -16.90 8.28
CA ARG A 119 -0.86 -17.96 7.61
C ARG A 119 -0.20 -19.35 7.70
N LEU A 120 1.10 -19.42 8.00
CA LEU A 120 1.84 -20.68 8.14
C LEU A 120 1.89 -21.19 9.59
N ALA A 121 1.41 -20.38 10.53
CA ALA A 121 1.33 -20.68 11.97
C ALA A 121 -0.05 -21.26 12.31
#